data_AF-A0A8B9V3F8-F1
#
_entry.id   AF-A0A8B9V3F8-F1
#
_cell.length_a   1.000
_cell.length_b   1.000
_cell.length_c   1.000
_cell.angle_alpha   90.00
_cell.angle_beta   90.00
_cell.angle_gamma   90.00
#
_symmetry.space_group_name_H-M   'P 1'
#
loop_
_entity.id
_entity.type
_entity.pdbx_description
1 polymer ?
#
loop_
_entity_poly.entity_id
_entity_poly.type
_entity_poly.pdbx_seq_one_letter_code
_entity_poly.pdbx_strand_id
1 'polypeptide(L)'
;MNLRQVFVSLLMFGVAGLLLFMYLQAWIEGQHTASGEKLQQQITNQDFTLPPPGTQKKVVQSGHVPPGRSRQEMAISGSRHWQGKADPFGAVAVSLVSRLSDQQKISEPPLSQFREVYLPLALRPLNKTLVKGDEWKDVGSTQEKRRSFLYEFCQKYNSRKKLRTHLVHMVSRIYVEDRHKVLYCEVPKAGCSNWKRVLMVLNGLATSTHNISHDDVHYGKHLRKLDSYDLKGIYTRLNTYTKTIFVRDPLERLVSAFRDKFEHPNSYYHPVFGKAIIKKYRHNADEEALKTGSGVKFKEFIQYLLDSHRPVGMDIHWEQVSKLCYPCLINYDFIGKFETLEEDANYFLQLVGAPAELKFPKFKDRHSSDERTSAEVVRQYLKELSKEERQLTYDFYYLDYLMFNYTSPIV
;
A
#
# COMPACT_ATOMS: atom_id res chain seq x y z
N MET A 1 -21.43 14.02 42.16
CA MET A 1 -20.72 14.82 41.13
C MET A 1 -21.78 15.57 40.32
N ASN A 2 -21.71 16.91 40.23
CA ASN A 2 -22.75 17.70 39.58
C ASN A 2 -22.63 17.56 38.04
N LEU A 3 -23.60 16.90 37.42
CA LEU A 3 -23.58 16.58 35.99
C LEU A 3 -23.47 17.83 35.10
N ARG A 4 -24.00 18.98 35.55
CA ARG A 4 -23.85 20.26 34.82
C ARG A 4 -22.41 20.76 34.84
N GLN A 5 -21.71 20.64 35.96
CA GLN A 5 -20.29 21.03 36.03
C GLN A 5 -19.42 20.13 35.16
N VAL A 6 -19.70 18.82 35.12
CA VAL A 6 -18.97 17.87 34.26
C VAL A 6 -19.19 18.20 32.78
N PHE A 7 -20.44 18.47 32.37
CA PHE A 7 -20.75 18.84 31.00
C PHE A 7 -20.10 20.16 30.58
N VAL A 8 -20.17 21.20 31.42
CA VAL A 8 -19.52 22.50 31.15
C VAL A 8 -18.00 22.33 31.09
N SER A 9 -17.42 21.47 31.93
CA SER A 9 -15.98 21.21 31.90
C SER A 9 -15.57 20.51 30.60
N LEU A 10 -16.29 19.46 30.20
CA LEU A 10 -16.04 18.75 28.93
C LEU A 10 -16.21 19.66 27.71
N LEU A 11 -17.20 20.55 27.72
CA LEU A 11 -17.42 21.51 26.63
C LEU A 11 -16.27 22.52 26.55
N MET A 12 -15.86 23.09 27.69
CA MET A 12 -14.79 24.09 27.73
C MET A 12 -13.42 23.49 27.38
N PHE A 13 -13.08 22.30 27.91
CA PHE A 13 -11.84 21.62 27.56
C PHE A 13 -11.84 21.11 26.11
N GLY A 14 -12.99 20.65 25.60
CA GLY A 14 -13.14 20.24 24.21
C GLY A 14 -12.92 21.39 23.23
N VAL A 15 -13.58 22.54 23.46
CA VAL A 15 -13.46 23.73 22.60
C VAL A 15 -12.06 24.33 22.69
N ALA A 16 -11.49 24.45 23.89
CA ALA A 16 -10.13 24.96 24.07
C ALA A 16 -9.07 24.05 23.40
N GLY A 17 -9.24 22.72 23.50
CA GLY A 17 -8.37 21.76 22.83
C GLY A 17 -8.44 21.86 21.30
N LEU A 18 -9.64 22.06 20.76
CA LEU A 18 -9.86 22.18 19.31
C LEU A 18 -9.28 23.49 18.75
N LEU A 19 -9.42 24.60 19.49
CA LEU A 19 -8.80 25.88 19.13
C LEU A 19 -7.27 25.83 19.19
N LEU A 20 -6.70 25.18 20.22
CA LEU A 20 -5.26 24.99 20.33
C LEU A 20 -4.71 24.13 19.20
N PHE A 21 -5.42 23.06 18.83
CA PHE A 21 -5.05 22.22 17.70
C PHE A 21 -5.06 23.00 16.38
N MET A 22 -6.12 23.79 16.11
CA MET A 22 -6.18 24.64 14.92
C MET A 22 -5.06 25.68 14.88
N TYR A 23 -4.74 26.30 16.01
CA TYR A 23 -3.64 27.27 16.12
C TYR A 23 -2.29 26.61 15.83
N LEU A 24 -2.01 25.43 16.40
CA LEU A 24 -0.76 24.69 16.16
C LEU A 24 -0.64 24.25 14.71
N GLN A 25 -1.74 23.80 14.09
CA GLN A 25 -1.75 23.40 12.69
C GLN A 25 -1.44 24.58 11.76
N ALA A 26 -2.08 25.74 11.98
CA ALA A 26 -1.80 26.97 11.22
C ALA A 26 -0.36 27.46 11.43
N TRP A 27 0.18 27.34 12.64
CA TRP A 27 1.57 27.71 12.94
C TRP A 27 2.59 26.80 12.24
N ILE A 28 2.34 25.49 12.19
CA ILE A 28 3.18 24.53 11.46
C ILE A 28 3.16 24.82 9.96
N GLU A 29 1.99 25.10 9.39
CA GLU A 29 1.85 25.48 7.97
C GLU A 29 2.58 26.80 7.65
N GLY A 30 2.57 27.76 8.58
CA GLY A 30 3.34 29.01 8.48
C GLY A 30 4.87 28.81 8.51
N GLN A 31 5.37 27.80 9.23
CA GLN A 31 6.81 27.49 9.22
C GLN A 31 7.27 26.80 7.94
N HIS A 32 6.43 25.94 7.36
CA HIS A 32 6.75 25.25 6.11
C HIS A 32 6.80 26.19 4.90
N THR A 33 5.92 27.19 4.86
CA THR A 33 5.91 28.22 3.80
C THR A 33 7.14 29.14 3.88
N ALA A 34 7.48 29.63 5.07
CA ALA A 34 8.67 30.47 5.28
C ALA A 34 10.00 29.72 5.05
N SER A 35 10.06 28.41 5.36
CA SER A 35 11.24 27.58 5.07
C SER A 35 11.37 27.25 3.58
N GLY A 36 10.26 27.13 2.85
CA GLY A 36 10.26 26.91 1.41
C GLY A 36 10.75 28.13 0.64
N GLU A 37 10.34 29.34 1.04
CA GLU A 37 10.80 30.59 0.43
C GLU A 37 12.28 30.86 0.66
N LYS A 38 12.81 30.57 1.86
CA LYS A 38 14.26 30.70 2.15
C LYS A 38 15.11 29.72 1.36
N LEU A 39 14.62 28.49 1.16
CA LEU A 39 15.34 27.47 0.37
C LEU A 39 15.37 27.84 -1.12
N GLN A 40 14.27 28.38 -1.65
CA GLN A 40 14.18 28.88 -3.03
C GLN A 40 15.16 30.05 -3.29
N GLN A 41 15.30 30.95 -2.32
CA GLN A 41 16.20 32.10 -2.39
C GLN A 41 17.69 31.71 -2.28
N GLN A 42 18.00 30.65 -1.52
CA GLN A 42 19.36 30.11 -1.42
C GLN A 42 19.81 29.38 -2.70
N ILE A 43 18.88 28.73 -3.40
CA ILE A 43 19.17 28.00 -4.66
C ILE A 43 19.41 28.98 -5.83
N THR A 44 18.83 30.18 -5.80
CA THR A 44 18.93 31.15 -6.91
C THR A 44 20.26 31.92 -6.92
N ASN A 45 21.05 31.88 -5.84
CA ASN A 45 22.24 32.73 -5.64
C ASN A 45 23.60 31.97 -5.63
N GLN A 46 23.66 30.70 -6.05
CA GLN A 46 24.94 29.98 -6.13
C GLN A 46 25.32 29.67 -7.59
N ASP A 47 26.15 30.56 -8.17
CA ASP A 47 26.95 30.29 -9.35
C ASP A 47 27.99 29.18 -9.04
N PHE A 48 28.03 28.16 -9.90
CA PHE A 48 28.91 27.01 -9.77
C PHE A 48 30.31 27.31 -10.33
N THR A 49 31.31 27.42 -9.45
CA THR A 49 32.73 27.23 -9.79
C THR A 49 33.31 26.06 -8.98
N LEU A 50 33.70 24.98 -9.68
CA LEU A 50 34.33 23.78 -9.12
C LEU A 50 35.86 23.91 -9.05
N PRO A 51 36.50 23.40 -7.97
CA PRO A 51 37.89 22.93 -8.02
C PRO A 51 38.03 21.42 -7.72
N PRO A 52 39.16 20.79 -8.10
CA PRO A 52 39.32 19.33 -8.23
C PRO A 52 39.81 18.62 -6.93
N PRO A 53 39.87 17.27 -6.90
CA PRO A 53 39.74 16.50 -5.67
C PRO A 53 41.10 16.13 -5.04
N GLY A 54 41.11 16.04 -3.71
CA GLY A 54 42.23 15.42 -2.99
C GLY A 54 42.12 15.40 -1.47
N THR A 55 42.24 14.18 -0.94
CA THR A 55 42.79 13.78 0.39
C THR A 55 41.88 13.63 1.61
N GLN A 56 41.96 12.40 2.14
CA GLN A 56 41.40 11.84 3.37
C GLN A 56 41.76 12.62 4.65
N LYS A 57 40.90 12.55 5.68
CA LYS A 57 41.34 12.28 7.07
C LYS A 57 40.22 11.78 8.00
N LYS A 58 40.68 11.01 8.99
CA LYS A 58 40.02 10.09 9.93
C LYS A 58 39.17 10.76 11.03
N VAL A 59 38.10 10.05 11.41
CA VAL A 59 37.68 9.61 12.77
C VAL A 59 38.08 10.44 13.99
N VAL A 60 37.09 10.87 14.79
CA VAL A 60 37.08 10.73 16.27
C VAL A 60 35.63 10.51 16.77
N GLN A 61 35.43 9.41 17.50
CA GLN A 61 34.28 9.16 18.38
C GLN A 61 34.51 9.81 19.75
N SER A 62 33.44 10.30 20.37
CA SER A 62 33.36 10.32 21.83
C SER A 62 31.90 10.14 22.25
N GLY A 63 31.63 9.10 23.02
CA GLY A 63 30.40 8.98 23.82
C GLY A 63 30.68 9.35 25.27
N HIS A 64 29.63 9.62 26.04
CA HIS A 64 29.45 9.15 27.42
C HIS A 64 28.05 9.52 27.94
N VAL A 65 27.39 8.52 28.53
CA VAL A 65 26.21 8.57 29.40
C VAL A 65 26.70 8.52 30.86
N PRO A 66 25.98 9.10 31.83
CA PRO A 66 25.79 8.42 33.13
C PRO A 66 24.36 8.68 33.75
N PRO A 67 23.97 8.09 34.90
CA PRO A 67 22.82 7.17 34.95
C PRO A 67 21.73 7.49 36.02
N GLY A 68 20.62 6.75 35.91
CA GLY A 68 19.85 6.07 36.98
C GLY A 68 19.45 6.76 38.30
N ARG A 69 18.14 6.73 38.61
CA ARG A 69 17.63 6.56 39.98
C ARG A 69 16.30 5.79 39.99
N SER A 70 16.21 4.83 40.91
CA SER A 70 15.14 3.84 41.10
C SER A 70 14.30 4.11 42.37
N ARG A 71 13.26 3.26 42.57
CA ARG A 71 12.25 3.12 43.66
C ARG A 71 10.90 3.81 43.35
N GLN A 72 9.73 3.24 43.60
CA GLN A 72 9.34 2.07 44.42
C GLN A 72 7.91 1.61 44.04
N GLU A 73 7.62 0.35 44.34
CA GLU A 73 6.33 -0.33 44.22
C GLU A 73 5.23 0.23 45.15
N MET A 74 3.96 0.05 44.76
CA MET A 74 2.89 -0.33 45.69
C MET A 74 1.74 -1.02 44.93
N ALA A 75 1.43 -2.25 45.33
CA ALA A 75 0.26 -3.01 44.91
C ALA A 75 -0.78 -3.02 46.03
N ILE A 76 -2.07 -2.82 45.73
CA ILE A 76 -3.19 -3.28 46.56
C ILE A 76 -4.34 -3.76 45.66
N SER A 77 -4.83 -4.94 46.05
CA SER A 77 -5.94 -5.77 45.57
C SER A 77 -7.34 -5.15 45.76
N GLY A 78 -8.34 -5.65 45.03
CA GLY A 78 -9.74 -5.50 45.46
C GLY A 78 -10.80 -5.69 44.36
N SER A 79 -11.27 -6.92 44.20
CA SER A 79 -12.47 -7.29 43.45
C SER A 79 -13.76 -6.76 44.09
N ARG A 80 -14.81 -6.53 43.29
CA ARG A 80 -16.21 -6.81 43.66
C ARG A 80 -17.13 -6.83 42.43
N HIS A 81 -17.98 -7.85 42.43
CA HIS A 81 -18.94 -8.27 41.43
C HIS A 81 -20.34 -7.91 41.94
N TRP A 82 -21.25 -7.38 41.12
CA TRP A 82 -22.70 -7.41 41.39
C TRP A 82 -23.51 -7.38 40.08
N GLN A 83 -24.45 -8.34 39.99
CA GLN A 83 -25.46 -8.53 38.96
C GLN A 83 -26.73 -7.69 39.23
N GLY A 84 -27.45 -7.33 38.16
CA GLY A 84 -28.90 -7.58 38.08
C GLY A 84 -29.91 -6.41 38.19
N LYS A 85 -30.77 -6.35 37.15
CA LYS A 85 -32.19 -5.93 37.06
C LYS A 85 -32.58 -4.46 36.75
N ALA A 86 -33.06 -4.31 35.50
CA ALA A 86 -34.41 -3.93 35.03
C ALA A 86 -35.15 -2.68 35.58
N ASP A 87 -35.39 -1.75 34.64
CA ASP A 87 -36.60 -0.95 34.30
C ASP A 87 -37.54 -0.45 35.42
N PRO A 88 -37.97 0.82 35.35
CA PRO A 88 -39.13 1.14 34.50
C PRO A 88 -39.06 2.52 33.81
N PHE A 89 -39.74 2.68 32.67
CA PHE A 89 -40.62 3.81 32.29
C PHE A 89 -40.84 3.80 30.77
N GLY A 90 -41.79 2.94 30.36
CA GLY A 90 -42.53 3.15 29.14
C GLY A 90 -43.68 4.13 29.36
N ALA A 91 -44.17 4.69 28.26
CA ALA A 91 -45.39 5.50 28.11
C ALA A 91 -45.27 7.02 28.36
N VAL A 92 -44.70 7.75 27.38
CA VAL A 92 -45.34 8.93 26.77
C VAL A 92 -44.78 9.10 25.34
N ALA A 93 -45.26 8.28 24.39
CA ALA A 93 -44.86 8.42 22.98
C ALA A 93 -46.02 8.14 22.02
N VAL A 94 -47.23 8.59 22.37
CA VAL A 94 -48.38 8.64 21.45
C VAL A 94 -49.26 9.82 21.85
N SER A 95 -48.85 11.07 21.52
CA SER A 95 -49.80 12.20 21.57
C SER A 95 -49.36 13.50 20.86
N LEU A 96 -48.17 13.60 20.26
CA LEU A 96 -47.73 14.86 19.63
C LEU A 96 -47.39 14.75 18.14
N VAL A 97 -47.95 13.77 17.43
CA VAL A 97 -47.75 13.60 15.97
C VAL A 97 -48.83 14.33 15.14
N SER A 98 -49.72 15.13 15.75
CA SER A 98 -50.92 15.61 15.02
C SER A 98 -51.13 17.12 14.96
N ARG A 99 -50.19 17.95 15.41
CA ARG A 99 -50.25 19.40 15.17
C ARG A 99 -48.84 19.98 15.14
N LEU A 100 -48.35 20.25 13.94
CA LEU A 100 -47.44 21.33 13.53
C LEU A 100 -46.86 20.96 12.15
N SER A 101 -47.75 20.80 11.18
CA SER A 101 -47.42 21.12 9.79
C SER A 101 -47.45 22.64 9.70
N ASP A 102 -46.30 23.28 9.70
CA ASP A 102 -45.92 24.40 8.84
C ASP A 102 -44.71 25.15 9.42
N GLN A 103 -43.75 25.38 8.53
CA GLN A 103 -42.55 26.22 8.70
C GLN A 103 -41.43 25.72 9.64
N GLN A 104 -40.45 25.03 9.06
CA GLN A 104 -39.05 25.50 9.14
C GLN A 104 -38.16 24.77 8.12
N LYS A 105 -37.72 25.50 7.09
CA LYS A 105 -36.53 25.18 6.30
C LYS A 105 -35.33 25.15 7.26
N ILE A 106 -34.82 23.97 7.56
CA ILE A 106 -33.48 23.80 8.13
C ILE A 106 -32.67 23.06 7.06
N SER A 107 -31.69 23.76 6.51
CA SER A 107 -30.67 23.22 5.63
C SER A 107 -29.91 22.12 6.35
N GLU A 108 -30.04 20.87 5.87
CA GLU A 108 -29.17 19.78 6.28
C GLU A 108 -27.71 20.08 5.89
N PRO A 109 -26.72 19.73 6.73
CA PRO A 109 -25.32 19.82 6.36
C PRO A 109 -25.02 18.80 5.24
N PRO A 110 -24.05 19.05 4.35
CA PRO A 110 -23.79 18.17 3.23
C PRO A 110 -23.15 16.88 3.75
N LEU A 111 -23.97 15.86 3.99
CA LEU A 111 -23.52 14.47 4.07
C LEU A 111 -22.76 14.17 2.78
N SER A 112 -21.46 13.90 2.96
CA SER A 112 -20.48 13.59 1.93
C SER A 112 -21.10 12.79 0.80
N GLN A 113 -21.31 13.46 -0.33
CA GLN A 113 -21.75 12.85 -1.56
C GLN A 113 -20.67 11.83 -1.94
N PHE A 114 -20.94 10.55 -1.70
CA PHE A 114 -20.25 9.47 -2.39
C PHE A 114 -20.51 9.71 -3.87
N ARG A 115 -19.62 10.45 -4.54
CA ARG A 115 -19.62 10.53 -6.00
C ARG A 115 -19.26 9.13 -6.46
N GLU A 116 -20.27 8.35 -6.82
CA GLU A 116 -20.09 7.08 -7.52
C GLU A 116 -19.27 7.36 -8.79
N VAL A 117 -18.00 6.99 -8.75
CA VAL A 117 -17.08 7.21 -9.87
C VAL A 117 -17.25 6.05 -10.84
N TYR A 118 -18.09 6.25 -11.85
CA TYR A 118 -18.09 5.40 -13.04
C TYR A 118 -17.06 5.97 -14.03
N LEU A 119 -15.82 5.49 -13.97
CA LEU A 119 -14.90 5.60 -15.10
C LEU A 119 -15.37 4.56 -16.14
N PRO A 120 -15.75 4.98 -17.36
CA PRO A 120 -16.15 4.03 -18.39
C PRO A 120 -15.01 3.05 -18.63
N LEU A 121 -15.28 1.76 -18.42
CA LEU A 121 -14.43 0.69 -18.91
C LEU A 121 -14.54 0.74 -20.44
N ALA A 122 -13.59 1.40 -21.09
CA ALA A 122 -13.50 1.48 -22.55
C ALA A 122 -12.10 1.05 -22.95
N LEU A 123 -11.97 -0.09 -23.62
CA LEU A 123 -10.70 -0.52 -24.19
C LEU A 123 -10.24 0.51 -25.22
N ARG A 124 -9.20 1.26 -24.90
CA ARG A 124 -8.55 2.18 -25.83
C ARG A 124 -7.46 1.43 -26.58
N PRO A 125 -7.31 1.56 -27.91
CA PRO A 125 -6.18 0.97 -28.60
C PRO A 125 -4.85 1.46 -28.01
N LEU A 126 -3.89 0.55 -27.81
CA LEU A 126 -2.54 0.95 -27.45
C LEU A 126 -1.90 1.71 -28.62
N ASN A 127 -1.29 2.86 -28.34
CA ASN A 127 -0.51 3.57 -29.35
C ASN A 127 0.81 2.86 -29.58
N LYS A 128 0.89 2.01 -30.61
CA LYS A 128 2.07 1.20 -30.93
C LYS A 128 3.06 1.89 -31.87
N THR A 129 2.85 3.16 -32.21
CA THR A 129 3.68 3.89 -33.20
C THR A 129 5.17 3.93 -32.85
N LEU A 130 5.51 3.89 -31.55
CA LEU A 130 6.88 3.93 -31.06
C LEU A 130 7.55 2.56 -30.94
N VAL A 131 6.77 1.47 -31.00
CA VAL A 131 7.30 0.10 -30.92
C VAL A 131 7.86 -0.28 -32.29
N LYS A 132 9.16 -0.60 -32.35
CA LYS A 132 9.86 -0.94 -33.60
C LYS A 132 10.49 -2.32 -33.46
N GLY A 133 10.42 -3.11 -34.54
CA GLY A 133 11.04 -4.43 -34.62
C GLY A 133 10.04 -5.56 -34.47
N ASP A 134 10.25 -6.58 -35.30
CA ASP A 134 9.38 -7.76 -35.37
C ASP A 134 9.44 -8.62 -34.11
N GLU A 135 10.50 -8.48 -33.30
CA GLU A 135 10.68 -9.13 -32.00
C GLU A 135 9.52 -8.85 -31.01
N TRP A 136 8.81 -7.72 -31.18
CA TRP A 136 7.74 -7.30 -30.29
C TRP A 136 6.33 -7.75 -30.71
N LYS A 137 6.19 -8.45 -31.84
CA LYS A 137 4.88 -8.91 -32.35
C LYS A 137 4.18 -9.83 -31.36
N ASP A 138 4.90 -10.79 -30.80
CA ASP A 138 4.34 -11.79 -29.87
C ASP A 138 3.95 -11.17 -28.52
N VAL A 139 4.79 -10.29 -27.99
CA VAL A 139 4.51 -9.53 -26.76
C VAL A 139 3.28 -8.64 -26.96
N GLY A 140 3.21 -7.93 -28.09
CA GLY A 140 2.07 -7.09 -28.45
C GLY A 140 0.76 -7.89 -28.56
N SER A 141 0.80 -9.07 -29.19
CA SER A 141 -0.35 -9.99 -29.27
C SER A 141 -0.77 -10.51 -27.90
N THR A 142 0.20 -10.89 -27.07
CA THR A 142 -0.03 -11.33 -25.69
C THR A 142 -0.67 -10.24 -24.84
N GLN A 143 -0.25 -8.99 -24.99
CA GLN A 143 -0.83 -7.86 -24.26
C GLN A 143 -2.28 -7.59 -24.68
N GLU A 144 -2.62 -7.64 -25.97
CA GLU A 144 -4.03 -7.51 -26.38
C GLU A 144 -4.89 -8.63 -25.79
N LYS A 145 -4.40 -9.88 -25.77
CA LYS A 145 -5.11 -11.01 -25.14
C LYS A 145 -5.37 -10.76 -23.66
N ARG A 146 -4.35 -10.29 -22.91
CA ARG A 146 -4.46 -10.01 -21.46
C ARG A 146 -5.45 -8.88 -21.19
N ARG A 147 -5.42 -7.81 -21.99
CA ARG A 147 -6.31 -6.65 -21.85
C ARG A 147 -7.76 -7.01 -22.14
N SER A 148 -8.00 -7.70 -23.25
CA SER A 148 -9.35 -8.17 -23.61
C SER A 148 -9.91 -9.12 -22.56
N PHE A 149 -9.09 -10.06 -22.08
CA PHE A 149 -9.51 -10.98 -21.01
C PHE A 149 -9.91 -10.25 -19.73
N LEU A 150 -9.07 -9.33 -19.23
CA LEU A 150 -9.36 -8.57 -18.01
C LEU A 150 -10.63 -7.72 -18.18
N TYR A 151 -10.80 -7.09 -19.34
CA TYR A 151 -11.97 -6.30 -19.66
C TYR A 151 -13.27 -7.13 -19.66
N GLU A 152 -13.27 -8.27 -20.33
CA GLU A 152 -14.41 -9.21 -20.33
C GLU A 152 -14.72 -9.74 -18.93
N PHE A 153 -13.67 -10.11 -18.18
CA PHE A 153 -13.78 -10.53 -16.79
C PHE A 153 -14.49 -9.46 -15.95
N CYS A 154 -14.02 -8.21 -16.03
CA CYS A 154 -14.56 -7.10 -15.24
C CYS A 154 -15.98 -6.71 -15.64
N GLN A 155 -16.34 -6.78 -16.93
CA GLN A 155 -17.73 -6.59 -17.36
C GLN A 155 -18.67 -7.60 -16.69
N LYS A 156 -18.28 -8.88 -16.69
CA LYS A 156 -19.06 -9.96 -16.04
C LYS A 156 -19.10 -9.82 -14.52
N TYR A 157 -17.98 -9.45 -13.91
CA TYR A 157 -17.86 -9.30 -12.46
C TYR A 157 -18.66 -8.10 -11.92
N ASN A 158 -18.52 -6.91 -12.53
CA ASN A 158 -19.21 -5.70 -12.11
C ASN A 158 -20.73 -5.78 -12.29
N SER A 159 -21.20 -6.49 -13.33
CA SER A 159 -22.62 -6.77 -13.54
C SER A 159 -23.24 -7.58 -12.38
N ARG A 160 -22.42 -8.36 -11.67
CA ARG A 160 -22.85 -9.22 -10.54
C ARG A 160 -22.58 -8.59 -9.18
N LYS A 161 -21.55 -7.74 -9.06
CA LYS A 161 -21.12 -7.10 -7.82
C LYS A 161 -20.80 -5.63 -8.06
N LYS A 162 -21.55 -4.72 -7.42
CA LYS A 162 -21.22 -3.28 -7.40
C LYS A 162 -20.03 -3.05 -6.46
N LEU A 163 -18.81 -3.14 -6.99
CA LEU A 163 -17.61 -2.80 -6.22
C LEU A 163 -17.61 -1.29 -5.96
N ARG A 164 -17.59 -0.89 -4.68
CA ARG A 164 -17.55 0.51 -4.25
C ARG A 164 -16.35 0.71 -3.33
N THR A 165 -15.52 1.70 -3.64
CA THR A 165 -14.42 2.16 -2.78
C THR A 165 -14.26 3.67 -2.97
N HIS A 166 -13.71 4.35 -1.97
CA HIS A 166 -13.42 5.77 -2.06
C HIS A 166 -12.30 6.03 -3.08
N LEU A 167 -12.42 7.10 -3.88
CA LEU A 167 -11.46 7.41 -4.95
C LEU A 167 -10.01 7.47 -4.44
N VAL A 168 -9.77 8.15 -3.32
CA VAL A 168 -8.43 8.27 -2.73
C VAL A 168 -7.84 6.90 -2.38
N HIS A 169 -8.64 6.00 -1.79
CA HIS A 169 -8.19 4.63 -1.52
C HIS A 169 -7.91 3.87 -2.81
N MET A 170 -8.78 4.00 -3.81
CA MET A 170 -8.65 3.38 -5.14
C MET A 170 -7.32 3.71 -5.82
N VAL A 171 -6.88 4.97 -5.73
CA VAL A 171 -5.68 5.45 -6.44
C VAL A 171 -4.43 5.52 -5.55
N SER A 172 -4.53 5.14 -4.27
CA SER A 172 -3.45 5.31 -3.29
C SER A 172 -2.17 4.53 -3.60
N ARG A 173 -2.26 3.49 -4.43
CA ARG A 173 -1.13 2.63 -4.86
C ARG A 173 -0.59 3.00 -6.25
N ILE A 174 -1.11 4.05 -6.87
CA ILE A 174 -0.68 4.46 -8.21
C ILE A 174 0.39 5.54 -8.09
N TYR A 175 1.58 5.27 -8.64
CA TYR A 175 2.62 6.27 -8.85
C TYR A 175 2.42 6.99 -10.18
N VAL A 176 2.80 8.27 -10.20
CA VAL A 176 2.66 9.16 -11.35
C VAL A 176 4.04 9.51 -11.90
N GLU A 177 4.21 9.30 -13.20
CA GLU A 177 5.35 9.80 -13.98
C GLU A 177 4.80 10.71 -15.08
N ASP A 178 4.95 12.03 -14.91
CA ASP A 178 4.29 13.03 -15.74
C ASP A 178 4.99 13.21 -17.12
N ARG A 179 6.29 12.90 -17.27
CA ARG A 179 7.04 13.16 -18.52
C ARG A 179 6.59 12.25 -19.67
N HIS A 180 6.42 10.97 -19.40
CA HIS A 180 5.95 9.96 -20.37
C HIS A 180 4.48 9.62 -20.16
N LYS A 181 3.79 10.35 -19.28
CA LYS A 181 2.36 10.19 -18.95
C LYS A 181 2.03 8.75 -18.53
N VAL A 182 2.74 8.24 -17.52
CA VAL A 182 2.57 6.89 -17.00
C VAL A 182 1.93 6.90 -15.62
N LEU A 183 0.97 6.00 -15.42
CA LEU A 183 0.43 5.63 -14.12
C LEU A 183 0.81 4.18 -13.82
N TYR A 184 1.60 3.95 -12.77
CA TYR A 184 2.06 2.62 -12.37
C TYR A 184 1.40 2.21 -11.06
N CYS A 185 0.58 1.16 -11.06
CA CYS A 185 0.06 0.61 -9.81
C CYS A 185 1.06 -0.34 -9.15
N GLU A 186 1.39 -0.04 -7.89
CA GLU A 186 2.30 -0.84 -7.08
C GLU A 186 1.64 -2.12 -6.58
N VAL A 187 2.13 -3.25 -7.08
CA VAL A 187 1.87 -4.57 -6.53
C VAL A 187 3.15 -5.08 -5.85
N PRO A 188 3.21 -5.14 -4.51
CA PRO A 188 4.37 -5.67 -3.82
C PRO A 188 4.69 -7.11 -4.25
N LYS A 189 5.99 -7.39 -4.32
CA LYS A 189 6.57 -8.69 -4.72
C LYS A 189 6.32 -9.10 -6.19
N ALA A 190 5.86 -8.17 -7.02
CA ALA A 190 5.77 -8.30 -8.48
C ALA A 190 6.77 -7.37 -9.21
N GLY A 191 7.98 -7.20 -8.66
CA GLY A 191 9.04 -6.35 -9.26
C GLY A 191 8.95 -4.86 -8.93
N CYS A 192 8.12 -4.47 -7.95
CA CYS A 192 7.81 -3.07 -7.64
C CYS A 192 9.02 -2.17 -7.33
N SER A 193 10.05 -2.66 -6.63
CA SER A 193 11.25 -1.85 -6.37
C SER A 193 11.94 -1.44 -7.67
N ASN A 194 12.07 -2.37 -8.61
CA ASN A 194 12.71 -2.13 -9.90
C ASN A 194 11.86 -1.22 -10.79
N TRP A 195 10.53 -1.35 -10.74
CA TRP A 195 9.64 -0.40 -11.40
C TRP A 195 9.78 1.02 -10.86
N LYS A 196 9.87 1.20 -9.54
CA LYS A 196 10.11 2.52 -8.96
C LYS A 196 11.45 3.12 -9.41
N ARG A 197 12.52 2.31 -9.50
CA ARG A 197 13.80 2.76 -10.09
C ARG A 197 13.63 3.22 -11.53
N VAL A 198 12.91 2.46 -12.34
CA VAL A 198 12.59 2.83 -13.73
C VAL A 198 11.83 4.16 -13.78
N LEU A 199 10.82 4.36 -12.94
CA LEU A 199 10.08 5.63 -12.88
C LEU A 199 10.97 6.81 -12.45
N MET A 200 11.94 6.58 -11.56
CA MET A 200 12.94 7.58 -11.16
C MET A 200 13.96 7.91 -12.26
N VAL A 201 14.24 6.97 -13.18
CA VAL A 201 15.05 7.30 -14.36
C VAL A 201 14.21 8.02 -15.40
N LEU A 202 12.97 7.57 -15.65
CA LEU A 202 12.05 8.19 -16.61
C LEU A 202 11.73 9.65 -16.27
N ASN A 203 11.55 9.97 -14.98
CA ASN A 203 11.30 11.34 -14.54
C ASN A 203 12.58 12.20 -14.46
N GLY A 204 13.75 11.64 -14.77
CA GLY A 204 15.04 12.33 -14.78
C GLY A 204 15.67 12.55 -13.40
N LEU A 205 15.25 11.84 -12.36
CA LEU A 205 15.87 11.90 -11.03
C LEU A 205 17.17 11.09 -10.93
N ALA A 206 17.40 10.16 -11.85
CA ALA A 206 18.63 9.35 -11.90
C ALA A 206 19.00 9.03 -13.35
N THR A 207 20.29 8.81 -13.60
CA THR A 207 20.80 8.42 -14.92
C THR A 207 20.76 6.92 -15.18
N SER A 208 20.69 6.11 -14.13
CA SER A 208 20.69 4.65 -14.20
C SER A 208 19.93 4.04 -13.04
N THR A 209 19.28 2.91 -13.28
CA THR A 209 18.57 2.15 -12.24
C THR A 209 19.53 1.47 -11.26
N HIS A 210 20.80 1.27 -11.64
CA HIS A 210 21.79 0.57 -10.82
C HIS A 210 22.30 1.38 -9.62
N ASN A 211 22.20 2.71 -9.67
CA ASN A 211 22.75 3.60 -8.65
C ASN A 211 21.72 4.02 -7.60
N ILE A 212 20.51 3.45 -7.66
CA ILE A 212 19.40 3.82 -6.77
C ILE A 212 19.25 2.75 -5.68
N SER A 213 19.48 3.14 -4.43
CA SER A 213 19.44 2.21 -3.29
C SER A 213 18.02 1.72 -3.00
N HIS A 214 17.90 0.67 -2.18
CA HIS A 214 16.60 0.20 -1.71
C HIS A 214 15.85 1.30 -0.93
N ASP A 215 16.58 2.06 -0.12
CA ASP A 215 15.97 3.06 0.76
C ASP A 215 15.48 4.28 -0.02
N ASP A 216 16.19 4.72 -1.06
CA ASP A 216 15.73 5.79 -1.94
C ASP A 216 14.39 5.43 -2.61
N VAL A 217 14.28 4.17 -3.04
CA VAL A 217 13.10 3.64 -3.73
C VAL A 217 11.86 3.61 -2.83
N HIS A 218 12.01 3.29 -1.54
CA HIS A 218 10.86 3.07 -0.65
C HIS A 218 10.61 4.19 0.36
N TYR A 219 11.64 4.92 0.77
CA TYR A 219 11.57 5.92 1.84
C TYR A 219 11.95 7.33 1.38
N GLY A 220 12.62 7.48 0.23
CA GLY A 220 13.07 8.78 -0.28
C GLY A 220 11.96 9.74 -0.72
N LYS A 221 10.70 9.28 -0.82
CA LYS A 221 9.52 10.07 -1.27
C LYS A 221 9.72 10.77 -2.63
N HIS A 222 10.60 10.25 -3.48
CA HIS A 222 10.94 10.82 -4.78
C HIS A 222 9.81 10.73 -5.83
N LEU A 223 8.95 9.72 -5.71
CA LEU A 223 7.84 9.48 -6.64
C LEU A 223 6.52 9.95 -6.05
N ARG A 224 5.77 10.74 -6.82
CA ARG A 224 4.44 11.19 -6.43
C ARG A 224 3.42 10.08 -6.63
N LYS A 225 2.49 9.97 -5.68
CA LYS A 225 1.32 9.09 -5.78
C LYS A 225 0.12 9.86 -6.29
N LEU A 226 -0.79 9.18 -6.98
CA LEU A 226 -1.95 9.80 -7.62
C LEU A 226 -2.92 10.39 -6.60
N ASP A 227 -3.03 9.78 -5.41
CA ASP A 227 -3.81 10.30 -4.28
C ASP A 227 -3.28 11.62 -3.69
N SER A 228 -2.07 12.06 -4.07
CA SER A 228 -1.52 13.37 -3.67
C SER A 228 -1.98 14.54 -4.54
N TYR A 229 -2.77 14.28 -5.59
CA TYR A 229 -3.31 15.32 -6.48
C TYR A 229 -4.75 15.68 -6.09
N ASP A 230 -5.18 16.87 -6.49
CA ASP A 230 -6.59 17.26 -6.37
C ASP A 230 -7.49 16.41 -7.28
N LEU A 231 -8.80 16.48 -7.09
CA LEU A 231 -9.74 15.67 -7.87
C LEU A 231 -9.57 15.88 -9.38
N LYS A 232 -9.39 17.13 -9.82
CA LYS A 232 -9.16 17.44 -11.24
C LYS A 232 -7.88 16.78 -11.74
N GLY A 233 -6.77 16.89 -11.01
CA GLY A 233 -5.49 16.28 -11.33
C GLY A 233 -5.54 14.76 -11.39
N ILE A 234 -6.31 14.11 -10.51
CA ILE A 234 -6.56 12.66 -10.53
C ILE A 234 -7.29 12.28 -11.82
N TYR A 235 -8.43 12.92 -12.11
CA TYR A 235 -9.23 12.58 -13.29
C TYR A 235 -8.51 12.86 -14.60
N THR A 236 -7.78 13.97 -14.70
CA THR A 236 -6.99 14.28 -15.90
C THR A 236 -6.01 13.15 -16.19
N ARG A 237 -5.28 12.67 -15.18
CA ARG A 237 -4.28 11.60 -15.36
C ARG A 237 -4.93 10.25 -15.65
N LEU A 238 -5.96 9.85 -14.91
CA LEU A 238 -6.69 8.61 -15.19
C LEU A 238 -7.21 8.55 -16.63
N ASN A 239 -7.63 9.70 -17.17
CA ASN A 239 -8.18 9.80 -18.52
C ASN A 239 -7.14 9.98 -19.63
N THR A 240 -5.92 10.44 -19.34
CA THR A 240 -4.94 10.82 -20.38
C THR A 240 -3.62 10.07 -20.31
N TYR A 241 -3.32 9.38 -19.21
CA TYR A 241 -2.04 8.69 -19.01
C TYR A 241 -2.19 7.20 -19.27
N THR A 242 -1.11 6.55 -19.73
CA THR A 242 -1.04 5.11 -19.91
C THR A 242 -0.93 4.43 -18.54
N LYS A 243 -1.92 3.60 -18.21
CA LYS A 243 -2.04 2.90 -16.93
C LYS A 243 -1.44 1.50 -17.04
N THR A 244 -0.49 1.18 -16.19
CA THR A 244 0.19 -0.12 -16.19
C THR A 244 0.15 -0.79 -14.82
N ILE A 245 -0.01 -2.11 -14.84
CA ILE A 245 0.07 -2.97 -13.66
C ILE A 245 0.95 -4.17 -13.98
N PHE A 246 1.80 -4.55 -13.04
CA PHE A 246 2.59 -5.78 -13.11
C PHE A 246 2.11 -6.71 -12.00
N VAL A 247 1.67 -7.90 -12.39
CA VAL A 247 1.15 -8.91 -11.47
C VAL A 247 2.06 -10.13 -11.44
N ARG A 248 1.82 -11.02 -10.50
CA ARG A 248 2.57 -12.26 -10.29
C ARG A 248 1.59 -13.35 -9.89
N ASP A 249 1.92 -14.61 -10.17
CA ASP A 249 1.18 -15.74 -9.61
C ASP A 249 0.91 -15.50 -8.10
N PRO A 250 -0.35 -15.61 -7.65
CA PRO A 250 -0.70 -15.22 -6.28
C PRO A 250 0.07 -15.97 -5.19
N LEU A 251 0.34 -17.28 -5.35
CA LEU A 251 1.09 -18.06 -4.37
C LEU A 251 2.59 -17.80 -4.44
N GLU A 252 3.16 -17.60 -5.63
CA GLU A 252 4.55 -17.13 -5.73
C GLU A 252 4.73 -15.77 -5.07
N ARG A 253 3.76 -14.87 -5.22
CA ARG A 253 3.76 -13.55 -4.59
C ARG A 253 3.69 -13.66 -3.06
N LEU A 254 2.81 -14.53 -2.55
CA LEU A 254 2.66 -14.82 -1.12
C LEU A 254 3.95 -15.38 -0.51
N VAL A 255 4.52 -16.41 -1.12
CA VAL A 255 5.78 -17.02 -0.65
C VAL A 255 6.91 -16.00 -0.72
N SER A 256 6.99 -15.21 -1.80
CA SER A 256 7.97 -14.13 -1.88
C SER A 256 7.82 -13.09 -0.76
N ALA A 257 6.59 -12.77 -0.34
CA ALA A 257 6.34 -11.89 0.81
C ALA A 257 6.85 -12.52 2.11
N PHE A 258 6.51 -13.78 2.37
CA PHE A 258 6.96 -14.49 3.56
C PHE A 258 8.49 -14.51 3.67
N ARG A 259 9.17 -14.96 2.61
CA ARG A 259 10.64 -15.06 2.55
C ARG A 259 11.34 -13.72 2.82
N ASP A 260 10.78 -12.64 2.28
CA ASP A 260 11.32 -11.28 2.46
C ASP A 260 11.08 -10.70 3.85
N LYS A 261 9.98 -11.08 4.51
CA LYS A 261 9.57 -10.46 5.79
C LYS A 261 9.98 -11.26 7.02
N PHE A 262 10.15 -12.58 6.90
CA PHE A 262 10.28 -13.46 8.07
C PHE A 262 11.50 -14.40 8.07
N GLU A 263 12.17 -14.62 6.93
CA GLU A 263 13.35 -15.52 6.88
C GLU A 263 14.66 -14.82 7.21
N HIS A 264 14.67 -13.49 7.14
CA HIS A 264 15.85 -12.67 7.37
C HIS A 264 15.58 -11.67 8.49
N PRO A 265 16.61 -11.22 9.22
CA PRO A 265 16.44 -10.19 10.25
C PRO A 265 15.66 -8.98 9.75
N ASN A 266 14.53 -8.68 10.39
CA ASN A 266 13.66 -7.58 10.01
C ASN A 266 13.20 -6.79 11.24
N SER A 267 13.60 -5.51 11.32
CA SER A 267 13.36 -4.64 12.46
C SER A 267 11.90 -4.20 12.64
N TYR A 268 11.07 -4.35 11.61
CA TYR A 268 9.65 -3.98 11.64
C TYR A 268 8.74 -5.21 11.71
N TYR A 269 8.92 -6.15 10.77
CA TYR A 269 8.00 -7.28 10.63
C TYR A 269 8.12 -8.29 11.76
N HIS A 270 9.33 -8.55 12.29
CA HIS A 270 9.45 -9.50 13.41
C HIS A 270 8.79 -8.95 14.68
N PRO A 271 9.07 -7.71 15.14
CA PRO A 271 8.43 -7.20 16.34
C PRO A 271 6.91 -6.99 16.21
N VAL A 272 6.43 -6.54 15.05
CA VAL A 272 5.01 -6.19 14.86
C VAL A 272 4.18 -7.43 14.51
N PHE A 273 4.57 -8.16 13.47
CA PHE A 273 3.81 -9.31 12.98
C PHE A 273 4.30 -10.61 13.59
N GLY A 274 5.62 -10.84 13.59
CA GLY A 274 6.20 -12.12 14.00
C GLY A 274 5.86 -12.50 15.44
N LYS A 275 5.98 -11.56 16.38
CA LYS A 275 5.56 -11.79 17.78
C LYS A 275 4.09 -12.16 17.89
N ALA A 276 3.22 -11.44 17.19
CA ALA A 276 1.78 -11.66 17.25
C ALA A 276 1.38 -13.01 16.63
N ILE A 277 2.03 -13.39 15.53
CA ILE A 277 1.84 -14.69 14.88
C ILE A 277 2.31 -15.82 15.81
N ILE A 278 3.55 -15.76 16.29
CA ILE A 278 4.13 -16.81 17.14
C ILE A 278 3.31 -16.97 18.43
N LYS A 279 2.97 -15.86 19.09
CA LYS A 279 2.19 -15.88 20.33
C LYS A 279 0.82 -16.54 20.16
N LYS A 280 0.17 -16.39 19.01
CA LYS A 280 -1.19 -16.90 18.78
C LYS A 280 -1.21 -18.32 18.23
N TYR A 281 -0.30 -18.66 17.32
CA TYR A 281 -0.40 -19.89 16.53
C TYR A 281 0.67 -20.94 16.88
N ARG A 282 1.75 -20.59 17.57
CA ARG A 282 2.78 -21.55 17.98
C ARG A 282 2.48 -22.12 19.36
N HIS A 283 2.23 -23.42 19.42
CA HIS A 283 2.15 -24.14 20.70
C HIS A 283 3.56 -24.26 21.33
N ASN A 284 3.66 -24.03 22.65
CA ASN A 284 4.93 -24.05 23.40
C ASN A 284 6.04 -23.20 22.74
N ALA A 285 5.72 -21.95 22.39
CA ALA A 285 6.70 -21.03 21.83
C ALA A 285 7.85 -20.77 22.81
N ASP A 286 9.08 -20.79 22.30
CA ASP A 286 10.27 -20.43 23.06
C ASP A 286 10.25 -18.93 23.44
N GLU A 287 10.82 -18.62 24.61
CA GLU A 287 10.79 -17.26 25.16
C GLU A 287 11.47 -16.25 24.23
N GLU A 288 12.54 -16.65 23.55
CA GLU A 288 13.27 -15.78 22.63
C GLU A 288 12.45 -15.46 21.37
N ALA A 289 11.75 -16.44 20.79
CA ALA A 289 10.83 -16.20 19.67
C ALA A 289 9.66 -15.31 20.08
N LEU A 290 9.12 -15.45 21.30
CA LEU A 290 8.09 -14.55 21.83
C LEU A 290 8.63 -13.12 22.03
N LYS A 291 9.90 -12.99 22.44
CA LYS A 291 10.56 -11.71 22.70
C LYS A 291 11.03 -11.00 21.44
N THR A 292 11.43 -11.72 20.39
CA THR A 292 11.96 -11.15 19.15
C THR A 292 10.95 -11.14 18.01
N GLY A 293 10.07 -12.14 17.96
CA GLY A 293 9.21 -12.41 16.82
C GLY A 293 9.93 -13.06 15.64
N SER A 294 11.18 -13.51 15.84
CA SER A 294 11.98 -14.16 14.80
C SER A 294 11.57 -15.62 14.60
N GLY A 295 11.84 -16.15 13.41
CA GLY A 295 11.64 -17.58 13.11
C GLY A 295 10.18 -17.98 12.96
N VAL A 296 9.30 -17.09 12.51
CA VAL A 296 7.93 -17.42 12.11
C VAL A 296 7.96 -18.54 11.08
N LYS A 297 7.16 -19.59 11.26
CA LYS A 297 7.03 -20.68 10.28
C LYS A 297 6.00 -20.33 9.22
N PHE A 298 6.15 -20.86 8.01
CA PHE A 298 5.22 -20.57 6.92
C PHE A 298 3.79 -20.99 7.26
N LYS A 299 3.62 -22.17 7.86
CA LYS A 299 2.32 -22.63 8.36
C LYS A 299 1.65 -21.66 9.34
N GLU A 300 2.41 -21.10 10.28
CA GLU A 300 1.90 -20.12 11.26
C GLU A 300 1.48 -18.82 10.56
N PHE A 301 2.23 -18.41 9.54
CA PHE A 301 1.88 -17.26 8.70
C PHE A 301 0.60 -17.51 7.87
N ILE A 302 0.38 -18.72 7.34
CA ILE A 302 -0.86 -19.08 6.65
C ILE A 302 -2.06 -19.09 7.61
N GLN A 303 -1.90 -19.63 8.82
CA GLN A 303 -2.93 -19.57 9.84
C GLN A 303 -3.30 -18.12 10.18
N TYR A 304 -2.30 -17.25 10.31
CA TYR A 304 -2.52 -15.80 10.45
C TYR A 304 -3.27 -15.18 9.26
N LEU A 305 -2.90 -15.55 8.02
CA LEU A 305 -3.50 -15.02 6.81
C LEU A 305 -4.97 -15.45 6.65
N LEU A 306 -5.34 -16.63 7.10
CA LEU A 306 -6.69 -17.18 6.98
C LEU A 306 -7.59 -16.82 8.17
N ASP A 307 -7.02 -16.35 9.27
CA ASP A 307 -7.77 -15.97 10.47
C ASP A 307 -8.57 -14.66 10.28
N SER A 308 -9.89 -14.72 10.44
CA SER A 308 -10.76 -13.53 10.39
C SER A 308 -10.53 -12.56 11.56
N HIS A 309 -9.97 -13.05 12.67
CA HIS A 309 -9.63 -12.30 13.88
C HIS A 309 -8.10 -12.23 14.07
N ARG A 310 -7.35 -12.13 12.96
CA ARG A 310 -5.89 -12.00 12.98
C ARG A 310 -5.44 -10.84 13.89
N PRO A 311 -4.36 -11.01 14.68
CA PRO A 311 -4.02 -10.09 15.77
C PRO A 311 -3.49 -8.71 15.37
N VAL A 312 -3.05 -8.49 14.12
CA VAL A 312 -2.47 -7.21 13.68
C VAL A 312 -3.31 -6.58 12.56
N GLY A 313 -3.43 -7.27 11.43
CA GLY A 313 -4.21 -6.79 10.28
C GLY A 313 -3.66 -7.26 8.93
N MET A 314 -4.29 -6.81 7.85
CA MET A 314 -3.78 -7.10 6.51
C MET A 314 -2.61 -6.18 6.18
N ASP A 315 -1.56 -6.72 5.56
CA ASP A 315 -0.44 -5.95 5.03
C ASP A 315 -0.48 -6.00 3.49
N ILE A 316 -0.03 -4.92 2.85
CA ILE A 316 0.00 -4.78 1.39
C ILE A 316 0.79 -5.91 0.69
N HIS A 317 1.77 -6.52 1.35
CA HIS A 317 2.62 -7.55 0.75
C HIS A 317 1.88 -8.87 0.52
N TRP A 318 0.81 -9.15 1.26
CA TRP A 318 -0.03 -10.34 1.10
C TRP A 318 -1.52 -10.01 0.85
N GLU A 319 -1.89 -8.74 0.66
CA GLU A 319 -3.24 -8.34 0.23
C GLU A 319 -3.51 -8.66 -1.25
N GLN A 320 -4.74 -9.03 -1.63
CA GLN A 320 -5.08 -9.36 -3.01
C GLN A 320 -4.84 -8.18 -3.98
N VAL A 321 -4.36 -8.46 -5.19
CA VAL A 321 -4.14 -7.47 -6.25
C VAL A 321 -5.44 -6.78 -6.63
N SER A 322 -6.55 -7.52 -6.66
CA SER A 322 -7.91 -7.00 -6.88
C SER A 322 -8.33 -5.92 -5.87
N LYS A 323 -7.75 -5.90 -4.66
CA LYS A 323 -7.97 -4.87 -3.64
C LYS A 323 -6.87 -3.80 -3.59
N LEU A 324 -5.65 -4.11 -4.03
CA LEU A 324 -4.55 -3.14 -4.08
C LEU A 324 -4.72 -2.13 -5.22
N CYS A 325 -5.11 -2.63 -6.39
CA CYS A 325 -5.05 -1.86 -7.64
C CYS A 325 -6.40 -1.72 -8.36
N TYR A 326 -7.47 -2.30 -7.81
CA TYR A 326 -8.84 -2.25 -8.32
C TYR A 326 -8.98 -2.36 -9.86
N PRO A 327 -8.51 -3.45 -10.51
CA PRO A 327 -8.49 -3.54 -11.98
C PRO A 327 -9.85 -3.51 -12.67
N CYS A 328 -10.94 -3.74 -11.94
CA CYS A 328 -12.30 -3.59 -12.46
C CYS A 328 -12.92 -2.19 -12.23
N LEU A 329 -12.22 -1.28 -11.55
CA LEU A 329 -12.58 0.14 -11.42
C LEU A 329 -11.59 1.05 -12.16
N ILE A 330 -10.34 0.60 -12.32
CA ILE A 330 -9.30 1.29 -13.07
C ILE A 330 -8.99 0.46 -14.33
N ASN A 331 -9.28 1.03 -15.49
CA ASN A 331 -9.02 0.38 -16.77
C ASN A 331 -7.52 0.44 -17.11
N TYR A 332 -6.77 -0.62 -16.83
CA TYR A 332 -5.34 -0.69 -17.13
C TYR A 332 -5.09 -0.88 -18.62
N ASP A 333 -4.20 -0.05 -19.17
CA ASP A 333 -3.79 -0.10 -20.58
C ASP A 333 -2.74 -1.20 -20.82
N PHE A 334 -1.96 -1.57 -19.82
CA PHE A 334 -0.90 -2.58 -19.93
C PHE A 334 -0.90 -3.52 -18.72
N ILE A 335 -0.77 -4.83 -18.96
CA ILE A 335 -0.80 -5.87 -17.92
C ILE A 335 0.43 -6.75 -18.06
N GLY A 336 1.48 -6.40 -17.33
CA GLY A 336 2.70 -7.19 -17.25
C GLY A 336 2.56 -8.36 -16.27
N LYS A 337 3.27 -9.45 -16.55
CA LYS A 337 3.35 -10.62 -15.67
C LYS A 337 4.78 -10.80 -15.18
N PHE A 338 4.97 -11.16 -13.91
CA PHE A 338 6.30 -11.34 -13.33
C PHE A 338 7.05 -12.50 -14.02
N GLU A 339 6.31 -13.49 -14.49
CA GLU A 339 6.83 -14.64 -15.22
C GLU A 339 7.48 -14.25 -16.56
N THR A 340 7.02 -13.13 -17.17
CA THR A 340 7.55 -12.53 -18.40
C THR A 340 8.06 -11.11 -18.16
N LEU A 341 8.51 -10.80 -16.94
CA LEU A 341 8.71 -9.43 -16.45
C LEU A 341 9.62 -8.60 -17.33
N GLU A 342 10.77 -9.13 -17.69
CA GLU A 342 11.78 -8.39 -18.45
C GLU A 342 11.27 -8.00 -19.84
N GLU A 343 10.69 -8.97 -20.55
CA GLU A 343 10.15 -8.80 -21.89
C GLU A 343 8.97 -7.82 -21.89
N ASP A 344 8.00 -8.03 -20.98
CA ASP A 344 6.85 -7.13 -20.82
C ASP A 344 7.29 -5.70 -20.46
N ALA A 345 8.26 -5.56 -19.54
CA ALA A 345 8.74 -4.27 -19.10
C ALA A 345 9.46 -3.51 -20.21
N ASN A 346 10.34 -4.18 -20.96
CA ASN A 346 11.07 -3.55 -22.05
C ASN A 346 10.16 -3.19 -23.23
N TYR A 347 9.14 -4.01 -23.53
CA TYR A 347 8.09 -3.64 -24.48
C TYR A 347 7.32 -2.40 -24.01
N PHE A 348 6.91 -2.37 -22.73
CA PHE A 348 6.20 -1.23 -22.16
C PHE A 348 7.02 0.06 -22.23
N LEU A 349 8.34 -0.03 -21.96
CA LEU A 349 9.24 1.12 -22.07
C LEU A 349 9.29 1.68 -23.50
N GLN A 350 9.33 0.83 -24.53
CA GLN A 350 9.23 1.31 -25.92
C GLN A 350 7.87 1.94 -26.20
N LEU A 351 6.79 1.33 -25.72
CA LEU A 351 5.42 1.80 -25.93
C LEU A 351 5.21 3.23 -25.42
N VAL A 352 5.82 3.58 -24.28
CA VAL A 352 5.70 4.92 -23.67
C VAL A 352 6.77 5.91 -24.16
N GLY A 353 7.64 5.50 -25.09
CA GLY A 353 8.70 6.35 -25.63
C GLY A 353 9.84 6.62 -24.65
N ALA A 354 10.16 5.66 -23.78
CA ALA A 354 11.31 5.73 -22.90
C ALA A 354 12.64 5.84 -23.70
N PRO A 355 13.71 6.39 -23.11
CA PRO A 355 15.05 6.34 -23.69
C PRO A 355 15.47 4.92 -24.08
N ALA A 356 16.11 4.75 -25.24
CA ALA A 356 16.40 3.42 -25.80
C ALA A 356 17.34 2.58 -24.93
N GLU A 357 18.21 3.25 -24.19
CA GLU A 357 19.21 2.69 -23.27
C GLU A 357 18.57 2.24 -21.95
N LEU A 358 17.39 2.77 -21.58
CA LEU A 358 16.71 2.38 -20.37
C LEU A 358 16.06 1.00 -20.55
N LYS A 359 16.61 0.02 -19.84
CA LYS A 359 16.05 -1.34 -19.74
C LYS A 359 15.60 -1.63 -18.32
N PHE A 360 14.67 -2.57 -18.20
CA PHE A 360 14.24 -3.06 -16.89
C PHE A 360 15.41 -3.75 -16.16
N PRO A 361 15.73 -3.37 -14.91
CA PRO A 361 16.88 -3.94 -14.22
C PRO A 361 16.64 -5.39 -13.80
N LYS A 362 17.65 -6.24 -14.06
CA LYS A 362 17.60 -7.69 -13.79
C LYS A 362 18.06 -8.09 -12.39
N PHE A 363 18.58 -7.18 -11.57
CA PHE A 363 19.10 -7.53 -10.24
C PHE A 363 17.96 -7.72 -9.22
N LYS A 364 18.22 -8.53 -8.19
CA LYS A 364 17.33 -8.74 -7.04
C LYS A 364 17.64 -7.66 -5.99
N ASP A 365 16.62 -6.91 -5.60
CA ASP A 365 16.73 -5.71 -4.76
C ASP A 365 17.20 -6.00 -3.32
N ARG A 366 16.54 -6.93 -2.63
CA ARG A 366 16.92 -7.40 -1.29
C ARG A 366 17.26 -8.87 -1.31
N HIS A 367 18.13 -9.28 -0.38
CA HIS A 367 18.54 -10.67 -0.21
C HIS A 367 19.02 -11.25 -1.55
N SER A 368 19.90 -10.52 -2.23
CA SER A 368 20.29 -10.78 -3.63
C SER A 368 20.96 -12.13 -3.85
N SER A 369 21.50 -12.72 -2.78
CA SER A 369 22.12 -14.05 -2.76
C SER A 369 21.11 -15.19 -2.89
N ASP A 370 19.87 -15.03 -2.41
CA ASP A 370 18.92 -16.15 -2.46
C ASP A 370 18.30 -16.29 -3.85
N GLU A 371 17.99 -17.53 -4.20
CA GLU A 371 17.20 -17.83 -5.37
C GLU A 371 15.89 -17.04 -5.40
N ARG A 372 15.43 -16.71 -6.62
CA ARG A 372 14.11 -16.10 -6.79
C ARG A 372 13.04 -17.14 -6.43
N THR A 373 12.00 -16.69 -5.74
CA THR A 373 10.79 -17.53 -5.60
C THR A 373 10.32 -17.94 -6.99
N SER A 374 10.04 -19.22 -7.16
CA SER A 374 9.54 -19.86 -8.38
C SER A 374 8.45 -20.84 -7.99
N ALA A 375 7.74 -21.41 -8.97
CA ALA A 375 6.76 -22.47 -8.74
C ALA A 375 7.33 -23.65 -7.93
N GLU A 376 8.61 -24.03 -8.14
CA GLU A 376 9.23 -25.12 -7.38
C GLU A 376 9.45 -24.74 -5.92
N VAL A 377 9.95 -23.52 -5.65
CA VAL A 377 10.07 -23.01 -4.29
C VAL A 377 8.70 -23.02 -3.61
N VAL A 378 7.66 -22.53 -4.28
CA VAL A 378 6.28 -22.53 -3.74
C VAL A 378 5.84 -23.94 -3.35
N ARG A 379 6.08 -24.95 -4.20
CA ARG A 379 5.74 -26.34 -3.87
C ARG A 379 6.39 -26.81 -2.57
N GLN A 380 7.62 -26.40 -2.27
CA GLN A 380 8.28 -26.78 -1.02
C GLN A 380 7.57 -26.17 0.20
N TYR A 381 7.18 -24.90 0.15
CA TYR A 381 6.40 -24.29 1.25
C TYR A 381 5.01 -24.91 1.40
N LEU A 382 4.35 -25.25 0.28
CA LEU A 382 3.03 -25.87 0.33
C LEU A 382 3.06 -27.28 0.96
N LYS A 383 4.19 -28.00 0.93
CA LYS A 383 4.32 -29.30 1.63
C LYS A 383 4.16 -29.20 3.15
N GLU A 384 4.38 -28.03 3.73
CA GLU A 384 4.17 -27.80 5.17
C GLU A 384 2.68 -27.70 5.55
N LEU A 385 1.79 -27.53 4.56
CA LEU A 385 0.38 -27.25 4.76
C LEU A 385 -0.49 -28.49 4.54
N SER A 386 -1.59 -28.58 5.29
CA SER A 386 -2.63 -29.57 5.03
C SER A 386 -3.30 -29.33 3.66
N LYS A 387 -4.03 -30.32 3.14
CA LYS A 387 -4.81 -30.14 1.90
C LYS A 387 -5.84 -29.01 2.05
N GLU A 388 -6.46 -28.90 3.21
CA GLU A 388 -7.43 -27.86 3.54
C GLU A 388 -6.77 -26.47 3.59
N GLU A 389 -5.63 -26.33 4.28
CA GLU A 389 -4.87 -25.07 4.33
C GLU A 389 -4.46 -24.61 2.93
N ARG A 390 -4.04 -25.53 2.06
CA ARG A 390 -3.72 -25.23 0.65
C ARG A 390 -4.94 -24.75 -0.12
N GLN A 391 -6.08 -25.42 0.02
CA GLN A 391 -7.33 -25.02 -0.65
C GLN A 391 -7.82 -23.66 -0.16
N LEU A 392 -7.86 -23.42 1.15
CA LEU A 392 -8.29 -22.14 1.71
C LEU A 392 -7.36 -20.99 1.32
N THR A 393 -6.05 -21.25 1.22
CA THR A 393 -5.08 -20.25 0.73
C THR A 393 -5.31 -19.92 -0.74
N TYR A 394 -5.61 -20.93 -1.57
CA TYR A 394 -6.01 -20.70 -2.96
C TYR A 394 -7.32 -19.91 -3.04
N ASP A 395 -8.34 -20.28 -2.27
CA ASP A 395 -9.64 -19.62 -2.23
C ASP A 395 -9.52 -18.14 -1.81
N PHE A 396 -8.60 -17.85 -0.87
CA PHE A 396 -8.28 -16.48 -0.45
C PHE A 396 -7.77 -15.61 -1.62
N TYR A 397 -7.05 -16.18 -2.58
CA TYR A 397 -6.55 -15.48 -3.78
C TYR A 397 -7.33 -15.80 -5.06
N TYR A 398 -8.42 -16.56 -4.97
CA TYR A 398 -9.13 -17.11 -6.13
C TYR A 398 -9.55 -16.04 -7.14
N LEU A 399 -9.96 -14.87 -6.66
CA LEU A 399 -10.33 -13.76 -7.52
C LEU A 399 -9.16 -13.28 -8.39
N ASP A 400 -7.95 -13.20 -7.84
CA ASP A 400 -6.76 -12.78 -8.59
C ASP A 400 -6.34 -13.85 -9.61
N TYR A 401 -6.46 -15.14 -9.26
CA TYR A 401 -6.25 -16.26 -10.19
C TYR A 401 -7.16 -16.13 -11.42
N LEU A 402 -8.46 -15.95 -11.18
CA LEU A 402 -9.44 -15.77 -12.26
C LEU A 402 -9.20 -14.48 -13.06
N MET A 403 -8.99 -13.35 -12.37
CA MET A 403 -8.90 -12.02 -12.98
C MET A 403 -7.72 -11.88 -13.93
N PHE A 404 -6.59 -12.53 -13.62
CA PHE A 404 -5.36 -12.46 -14.43
C PHE A 404 -5.06 -13.74 -15.22
N ASN A 405 -6.04 -14.63 -15.34
CA ASN A 405 -5.94 -15.90 -16.07
C ASN A 405 -4.69 -16.69 -15.66
N TYR A 406 -4.47 -16.85 -14.35
CA TYR A 406 -3.46 -17.76 -13.84
C TYR A 406 -4.05 -19.16 -13.73
N THR A 407 -3.25 -20.17 -14.04
CA THR A 407 -3.60 -21.57 -13.82
C THR A 407 -3.66 -21.84 -12.32
N SER A 408 -4.68 -22.57 -11.87
CA SER A 408 -4.71 -23.06 -10.49
C SER A 408 -3.41 -23.82 -10.19
N PRO A 409 -2.81 -23.62 -9.01
CA PRO A 409 -1.67 -24.42 -8.59
C PRO A 409 -2.09 -25.90 -8.60
N ILE A 410 -1.24 -26.77 -9.15
CA ILE A 410 -1.38 -28.20 -8.96
C ILE A 410 -0.91 -28.46 -7.53
N VAL A 411 -1.88 -28.63 -6.63
CA VAL A 411 -1.70 -28.75 -5.17
C VAL A 411 -1.22 -30.14 -4.77
#